data_AF-A0A537YKJ6-F1
#
_entry.id   AF-A0A537YKJ6-F1
#
_cell.length_a   1.000
_cell.length_b   1.000
_cell.length_c   1.000
_cell.angle_alpha   90.00
_cell.angle_beta   90.00
_cell.angle_gamma   90.00
#
_symmetry.space_group_name_H-M   'P 1'
#
loop_
_entity.id
_entity.type
_entity.pdbx_description
1 polymer ?
#
loop_
_entity_poly.entity_id
_entity_poly.type
_entity_poly.pdbx_seq_one_letter_code
_entity_poly.pdbx_strand_id
1 'polypeptide(L)' 'MPSVWGLSKEQANYRDAPTPAVQCKVCKFMFPPFAIGSCRFVRGVIEGSKTCDEFTPRKSEARQP' A
#
# COMPACT_ATOMS: atom_id res chain seq x y z
N MET A 1 15.01 -7.07 -2.78
CA MET A 1 14.42 -7.28 -1.43
C MET A 1 14.32 -5.89 -0.83
N PRO A 2 13.15 -5.39 -0.40
CA PRO A 2 13.12 -4.07 0.20
C PRO A 2 13.88 -4.13 1.52
N SER A 3 14.89 -3.28 1.66
CA SER A 3 15.85 -3.29 2.77
C SER A 3 15.29 -2.68 4.05
N VAL A 4 14.05 -2.16 4.00
CA VAL A 4 13.47 -1.33 5.07
C VAL A 4 12.10 -1.87 5.46
N TRP A 5 11.88 -2.03 6.77
CA TRP A 5 10.68 -2.62 7.36
C TRP A 5 10.11 -1.67 8.41
N GLY A 6 8.80 -1.52 8.41
CA GLY A 6 8.13 -0.68 9.42
C GLY A 6 8.64 0.77 9.41
N LEU A 7 8.58 1.44 8.28
CA LEU A 7 8.64 2.89 8.17
C LEU A 7 7.49 3.54 8.97
N SER A 8 7.77 4.68 9.59
CA SER A 8 6.70 5.58 10.03
C SER A 8 5.92 6.12 8.83
N LYS A 9 4.69 6.60 9.05
CA LYS A 9 3.85 7.18 7.98
C LYS A 9 4.56 8.31 7.23
N GLU A 10 5.28 9.16 7.94
CA GLU A 10 6.08 10.24 7.34
C GLU A 10 7.21 9.71 6.47
N GLN A 11 7.98 8.73 6.96
CA GLN A 11 9.10 8.15 6.21
C GLN A 11 8.64 7.39 4.96
N ALA A 12 7.44 6.81 4.99
CA ALA A 12 6.84 6.15 3.85
C ALA A 12 6.12 7.11 2.89
N ASN A 13 6.07 8.41 3.20
CA ASN A 13 5.26 9.40 2.47
C ASN A 13 3.79 8.95 2.33
N TYR A 14 3.22 8.46 3.44
CA TYR A 14 1.88 7.92 3.47
C TYR A 14 0.83 9.04 3.34
N ARG A 15 0.04 8.99 2.26
CA ARG A 15 -0.83 10.09 1.81
C ARG A 15 -2.08 9.59 1.08
N ASP A 16 -3.02 10.46 0.74
CA ASP A 16 -4.16 10.12 -0.11
C ASP A 16 -3.71 9.60 -1.48
N ALA A 17 -4.33 8.51 -1.93
CA ALA A 17 -4.04 7.99 -3.25
C ALA A 17 -4.62 8.95 -4.31
N PRO A 18 -3.82 9.43 -5.27
CA PRO A 18 -4.30 10.32 -6.32
C PRO A 18 -5.29 9.62 -7.26
N THR A 19 -5.19 8.28 -7.40
CA THR A 19 -6.09 7.48 -8.24
C THR A 19 -6.40 6.12 -7.58
N PRO A 20 -7.49 5.44 -7.99
CA PRO A 20 -7.82 4.11 -7.49
C PRO A 20 -6.78 3.02 -7.78
N ALA A 21 -5.96 3.19 -8.83
CA ALA A 21 -4.97 2.22 -9.25
C ALA A 21 -3.76 2.13 -8.30
N VAL A 22 -3.55 3.13 -7.45
CA VAL A 22 -2.41 3.21 -6.52
C VAL A 22 -2.83 3.17 -5.05
N GLN A 23 -4.06 2.73 -4.78
CA GLN A 23 -4.61 2.59 -3.43
C GLN A 23 -3.98 1.41 -2.67
N CYS A 24 -3.76 1.56 -1.36
CA CYS A 24 -3.25 0.49 -0.51
C CYS A 24 -4.09 -0.80 -0.64
N LYS A 25 -5.41 -0.71 -0.87
CA LYS A 25 -6.28 -1.89 -1.06
C LYS A 25 -5.89 -2.75 -2.27
N VAL A 26 -5.26 -2.16 -3.29
CA VAL A 26 -4.72 -2.86 -4.48
C VAL A 26 -3.21 -3.10 -4.38
N CYS A 27 -2.58 -2.75 -3.26
CA CYS A 27 -1.17 -3.02 -3.00
C CYS A 27 -0.95 -4.48 -2.57
N LYS A 28 0.17 -5.06 -3.01
CA LYS A 28 0.62 -6.40 -2.64
C LYS A 28 0.85 -6.55 -1.13
N PHE A 29 1.21 -5.47 -0.46
CA PHE A 29 1.69 -5.49 0.92
C PHE A 29 0.62 -5.15 1.96
N MET A 30 -0.59 -4.78 1.52
CA MET A 30 -1.71 -4.55 2.43
C MET A 30 -2.39 -5.87 2.82
N PHE A 31 -2.61 -6.03 4.12
CA PHE A 31 -3.35 -7.15 4.69
C PHE A 31 -4.23 -6.70 5.87
N PRO A 32 -5.54 -7.03 5.87
CA PRO A 32 -6.33 -7.51 4.73
C PRO A 32 -6.54 -6.41 3.67
N PRO A 33 -6.84 -6.74 2.39
CA PRO A 33 -7.07 -5.75 1.32
C PRO A 33 -8.47 -5.14 1.38
N PHE A 34 -8.81 -4.49 2.49
CA PHE A 34 -10.09 -3.82 2.71
C PHE A 34 -9.94 -2.30 2.85
N ALA A 35 -10.93 -1.64 3.45
CA ALA A 35 -10.89 -0.21 3.75
C ALA A 35 -9.86 0.15 4.83
N ILE A 36 -9.56 -0.77 5.76
CA ILE A 36 -8.60 -0.58 6.84
C ILE A 36 -7.80 -1.88 6.99
N GLY A 37 -6.50 -1.77 7.22
CA GLY A 37 -5.63 -2.93 7.41
C GLY A 37 -4.25 -2.56 7.94
N SER A 38 -3.31 -3.48 7.75
CA SER A 38 -1.91 -3.34 8.10
C SER A 38 -1.03 -3.41 6.86
N CYS A 39 0.19 -2.89 6.95
CA CYS A 39 1.18 -2.92 5.88
C CYS A 39 2.49 -3.51 6.37
N ARG A 40 3.16 -4.27 5.49
CA ARG A 40 4.52 -4.78 5.74
C ARG A 40 5.56 -3.66 5.85
N PHE A 41 5.34 -2.53 5.17
CA PHE A 41 6.26 -1.39 5.12
C PHE A 41 5.86 -0.24 6.04
N VAL A 42 4.58 0.05 6.22
CA VAL A 42 4.11 1.20 7.01
C VAL A 42 3.66 0.71 8.39
N ARG A 43 4.22 1.29 9.46
CA ARG A 43 3.82 0.98 10.84
C ARG A 43 2.40 1.45 11.14
N GLY A 44 1.71 0.66 11.95
CA GLY A 44 0.37 0.96 12.46
C GLY A 44 -0.75 0.63 11.47
N VAL A 45 -1.95 1.10 11.80
CA VAL A 45 -3.15 0.91 10.98
C VAL A 45 -3.11 1.86 9.79
N ILE A 46 -3.37 1.30 8.61
CA ILE A 46 -3.48 2.01 7.33
C ILE A 46 -4.89 1.89 6.76
N GLU A 47 -5.24 2.84 5.90
CA GLU A 47 -6.48 2.95 5.17
C GLU A 47 -6.25 2.52 3.72
N GLY A 48 -7.19 1.76 3.16
CA GLY A 48 -7.12 1.23 1.82
C GLY A 48 -7.16 2.30 0.73
N SER A 49 -7.71 3.48 1.01
CA SER A 49 -7.80 4.63 0.10
C SER A 49 -6.51 5.46 -0.02
N LYS A 50 -5.52 5.21 0.83
CA LYS A 50 -4.25 5.94 0.86
C LYS A 50 -3.19 5.22 0.00
N THR A 51 -1.99 5.78 -0.09
CA THR A 51 -0.82 5.22 -0.78
C THR A 51 0.48 5.60 -0.07
N CYS A 52 1.61 5.01 -0.47
CA CYS A 52 2.95 5.32 0.03
C CYS A 52 3.99 5.10 -1.08
N ASP A 53 5.24 5.55 -0.86
CA ASP A 53 6.29 5.43 -1.88
C ASP A 53 6.75 3.97 -2.10
N GLU A 54 6.49 3.07 -1.14
CA GLU A 54 6.73 1.63 -1.24
C GLU A 54 5.57 0.86 -1.93
N PHE A 55 4.65 1.58 -2.57
CA PHE A 55 3.52 0.95 -3.26
C PHE A 55 4.01 -0.05 -4.32
N THR A 56 3.47 -1.26 -4.27
CA THR A 56 3.67 -2.26 -5.32
C THR A 56 2.32 -2.89 -5.64
N PRO A 57 1.88 -2.90 -6.91
CA PRO A 57 0.59 -3.46 -7.26
C PRO A 57 0.53 -4.94 -6.89
N ARG A 58 -0.60 -5.36 -6.33
CA ARG A 58 -0.90 -6.78 -6.17
C ARG A 58 -1.02 -7.35 -7.57
N LYS A 59 -0.29 -8.42 -7.87
CA LYS A 59 -0.56 -9.21 -9.08
C LYS A 59 -1.96 -9.79 -8.94
N SER A 60 -2.95 -9.07 -9.44
CA SER A 60 -4.16 -9.70 -9.94
C SER A 60 -3.84 -10.09 -11.37
N GLU A 61 -4.34 -11.23 -11.81
CA GLU A 61 -4.32 -11.69 -13.20
C GLU A 61 -5.22 -10.77 -14.07
N ALA A 62 -4.96 -9.46 -14.02
CA ALA A 62 -5.61 -8.46 -14.81
C ALA A 62 -4.76 -8.27 -16.06
N ARG A 63 -5.14 -9.04 -17.09
CA ARG A 63 -4.87 -8.81 -18.51
C ARG A 63 -4.44 -7.36 -18.79
N GLN A 64 -3.15 -7.16 -19.04
CA GLN A 64 -2.67 -6.02 -19.82
C GLN A 64 -3.14 -6.20 -21.27
N PRO A 65 -3.47 -5.12 -22.01
CA PRO A 65 -3.93 -5.22 -23.39
C PRO A 65 -2.92 -5.90 -24.31
#